data_AF-A0A960G2E0-F1
#
_entry.id   AF-A0A960G2E0-F1
#
_cell.length_a   1.000
_cell.length_b   1.000
_cell.length_c   1.000
_cell.angle_alpha   90.00
_cell.angle_beta   90.00
_cell.angle_gamma   90.00
#
_symmetry.space_group_name_H-M   'P 1'
#
loop_
_entity.id
_entity.type
_entity.pdbx_description
1 polymer ?
#
loop_
_entity_poly.entity_id
_entity_poly.type
_entity_poly.pdbx_seq_one_letter_code
_entity_poly.pdbx_strand_id
1 'polypeptide(L)'
;MSEFDQDPGAEEGVRVTDKRRIDPETGQVREPVAGVAPEPSPEPSAEDAQVAELTADLQRVTAEYANYRKRVDRDRQSVNDLAAAAVVSELLPILDDLRRAREGGEYGGARRRVGDQLDATTTKL
;
A
#
# COMPACT_ATOMS: atom_id res chain seq x y z
N MET A 1 -6.94 -36.42 -18.60
CA MET A 1 -5.50 -36.44 -18.31
C MET A 1 -4.92 -35.28 -19.11
N SER A 2 -4.51 -34.21 -18.40
CA SER A 2 -3.66 -33.10 -18.89
C SER A 2 -4.25 -32.19 -19.98
N GLU A 3 -4.03 -30.88 -20.02
CA GLU A 3 -3.37 -29.91 -19.14
C GLU A 3 -3.76 -28.51 -19.64
N PHE A 4 -3.64 -27.52 -18.75
CA PHE A 4 -3.67 -26.08 -18.96
C PHE A 4 -2.96 -25.60 -20.23
N ASP A 5 -3.53 -24.63 -20.96
CA ASP A 5 -3.07 -23.23 -20.97
C ASP A 5 -3.83 -22.44 -22.05
N GLN A 6 -4.71 -21.51 -21.66
CA GLN A 6 -5.15 -20.47 -22.57
C GLN A 6 -5.32 -19.17 -21.77
N ASP A 7 -4.18 -18.51 -21.66
CA ASP A 7 -3.97 -17.09 -21.35
C ASP A 7 -5.18 -16.19 -21.71
N PRO A 8 -5.83 -15.51 -20.74
CA PRO A 8 -6.75 -14.43 -21.04
C PRO A 8 -5.98 -13.11 -21.20
N GLY A 9 -4.94 -13.10 -22.03
CA GLY A 9 -4.36 -11.90 -22.63
C GLY A 9 -5.27 -11.36 -23.73
N ALA A 10 -6.55 -11.13 -23.41
CA ALA A 10 -7.51 -10.51 -24.32
C ALA A 10 -7.22 -9.01 -24.39
N GLU A 11 -6.31 -8.68 -25.31
CA GLU A 11 -6.13 -7.40 -25.98
C GLU A 11 -6.69 -6.18 -25.25
N GLU A 12 -5.84 -5.48 -24.50
CA GLU A 12 -6.02 -4.05 -24.26
C GLU A 12 -5.90 -3.32 -25.61
N GLY A 13 -6.98 -3.34 -26.38
CA GLY A 13 -7.11 -2.59 -27.61
C GLY A 13 -6.83 -1.12 -27.32
N VAL A 14 -5.86 -0.55 -28.03
CA VAL A 14 -5.51 0.87 -27.93
C VAL A 14 -6.76 1.70 -28.19
N ARG A 15 -7.30 2.33 -27.15
CA ARG A 15 -8.49 3.17 -27.23
C ARG A 15 -8.12 4.53 -27.82
N VAL A 16 -8.03 4.61 -29.15
CA VAL A 16 -7.80 5.87 -29.87
C VAL A 16 -9.09 6.68 -29.84
N THR A 17 -9.12 7.73 -29.03
CA THR A 17 -10.21 8.71 -29.04
C THR A 17 -9.96 9.70 -30.18
N ASP A 18 -10.59 9.48 -31.34
CA ASP A 18 -10.50 10.43 -32.45
C ASP A 18 -11.23 11.73 -32.09
N LYS A 19 -10.51 12.85 -32.12
CA LYS A 19 -11.04 14.19 -31.79
C LYS A 19 -11.68 14.89 -32.99
N ARG A 20 -11.68 14.28 -34.17
CA ARG A 20 -12.33 14.83 -35.36
C ARG A 20 -13.83 14.63 -35.22
N ARG A 21 -14.61 15.70 -35.39
CA ARG A 21 -16.08 15.67 -35.46
C ARG A 21 -16.57 15.04 -36.77
N ILE A 22 -15.98 13.92 -37.16
CA ILE A 22 -16.25 13.24 -38.42
C ILE A 22 -16.84 11.88 -38.07
N ASP A 23 -17.94 11.55 -38.71
CA ASP A 23 -18.60 10.28 -38.51
C ASP A 23 -17.80 9.12 -39.14
N PRO A 24 -17.55 8.03 -38.39
CA PRO A 24 -16.65 6.97 -38.83
C PRO A 24 -17.19 6.09 -39.98
N GLU A 25 -18.50 6.09 -40.24
CA GLU A 25 -19.08 5.28 -41.33
C GLU A 25 -19.30 6.10 -42.61
N THR A 26 -19.50 7.41 -42.48
CA THR A 26 -19.92 8.27 -43.60
C THR A 26 -18.89 9.34 -43.99
N GLY A 27 -17.87 9.58 -43.17
CA GLY A 27 -16.80 10.55 -43.45
C GLY A 27 -17.25 12.01 -43.48
N GLN A 28 -18.50 12.30 -43.10
CA GLN A 28 -19.07 13.65 -43.08
C GLN A 28 -18.84 14.33 -41.72
N VAL A 29 -18.70 15.66 -41.75
CA VAL A 29 -18.62 16.48 -40.53
C VAL A 29 -19.98 16.43 -39.82
N ARG A 30 -20.00 15.97 -38.57
CA ARG A 30 -21.20 15.99 -37.74
C ARG A 30 -21.62 17.44 -37.49
N GLU A 31 -22.68 17.88 -38.14
CA GLU A 31 -23.37 19.10 -37.74
C GLU A 31 -24.01 18.86 -36.37
N PRO A 32 -23.82 19.78 -35.39
CA PRO A 32 -24.51 19.65 -34.12
C PRO A 32 -26.01 19.73 -34.39
N VAL A 33 -26.75 18.69 -34.03
CA VAL A 33 -28.22 18.74 -33.93
C VAL A 33 -28.57 19.95 -33.06
N ALA A 34 -29.02 21.02 -33.71
CA ALA A 34 -29.54 22.21 -33.06
C ALA A 34 -30.90 21.84 -32.47
N GLY A 35 -30.90 21.37 -31.23
CA GLY A 35 -32.15 20.96 -30.60
C GLY A 35 -32.03 20.24 -29.27
N VAL A 36 -31.19 20.72 -28.36
CA VAL A 36 -31.54 20.90 -26.93
C VAL A 36 -30.55 21.95 -26.41
N ALA A 37 -30.97 23.21 -26.31
CA ALA A 37 -30.23 24.15 -25.48
C ALA A 37 -30.34 23.62 -24.04
N PRO A 38 -29.24 23.49 -23.28
CA PRO A 38 -29.34 23.15 -21.87
C PRO A 38 -30.20 24.24 -21.22
N GLU A 39 -31.35 23.84 -20.65
CA GLU A 39 -32.15 24.74 -19.84
C GLU A 39 -31.27 25.33 -18.73
N PRO A 40 -31.44 26.62 -18.38
CA PRO A 40 -30.68 27.21 -17.29
C PRO A 40 -30.93 26.38 -16.03
N SER A 41 -29.87 25.73 -15.54
CA SER A 41 -29.94 25.06 -14.25
C SER A 41 -30.27 26.11 -13.18
N PRO A 42 -31.16 25.80 -12.23
CA PRO A 42 -31.49 26.73 -11.16
C PRO A 42 -30.20 27.13 -10.42
N GLU A 43 -30.09 28.41 -10.08
CA GLU A 43 -28.97 28.90 -9.28
C GLU A 43 -28.94 28.13 -7.95
N PRO A 44 -27.75 27.70 -7.47
CA PRO A 44 -27.65 26.92 -6.25
C PRO A 44 -28.25 27.70 -5.08
N SER A 45 -29.14 27.04 -4.34
CA SER A 45 -29.73 27.62 -3.15
C SER A 45 -28.70 27.75 -2.03
N ALA A 46 -29.00 28.55 -1.00
CA ALA A 46 -28.17 28.64 0.20
C ALA A 46 -28.02 27.29 0.92
N GLU A 47 -28.99 26.38 0.76
CA GLU A 47 -28.94 25.02 1.28
C GLU A 47 -27.96 24.15 0.47
N ASP A 48 -27.97 24.26 -0.86
CA ASP A 48 -27.02 23.56 -1.74
C ASP A 48 -25.57 23.98 -1.46
N ALA A 49 -25.34 25.26 -1.19
CA ALA A 49 -24.02 25.77 -0.81
C ALA A 49 -23.52 25.18 0.51
N GLN A 50 -24.39 25.07 1.53
CA GLN A 50 -24.05 24.45 2.82
C GLN A 50 -23.76 22.95 2.67
N VAL A 51 -24.56 22.23 1.87
CA VAL A 51 -24.32 20.82 1.58
C VAL A 51 -22.99 20.61 0.85
N ALA A 52 -22.65 21.48 -0.09
CA ALA A 52 -21.37 21.43 -0.81
C ALA A 52 -20.18 21.67 0.14
N GLU A 53 -20.28 22.66 1.04
CA GLU A 53 -19.25 22.95 2.05
C GLU A 53 -19.03 21.76 2.98
N LEU A 54 -20.09 21.21 3.58
CA LEU A 54 -20.01 20.06 4.46
C LEU A 54 -19.46 18.82 3.74
N THR A 55 -19.83 18.64 2.47
CA THR A 55 -19.30 17.54 1.65
C THR A 55 -17.80 17.70 1.41
N ALA A 56 -17.35 18.92 1.11
CA ALA A 56 -15.93 19.22 0.94
C ALA A 56 -15.14 18.97 2.23
N ASP A 57 -15.68 19.36 3.37
CA ASP A 57 -15.06 19.10 4.67
C ASP A 57 -14.99 17.61 5.00
N LEU A 58 -16.06 16.85 4.76
CA LEU A 58 -16.05 15.41 4.94
C LEU A 58 -15.03 14.72 4.03
N GLN A 59 -14.93 15.15 2.77
CA GLN A 59 -13.93 14.63 1.84
C GLN A 59 -12.51 14.92 2.33
N ARG A 60 -12.27 16.16 2.81
CA ARG A 60 -10.98 16.56 3.36
C ARG A 60 -10.60 15.73 4.59
N VAL A 61 -11.48 15.61 5.58
CA VAL A 61 -11.22 14.82 6.79
C VAL A 61 -11.02 13.35 6.47
N THR A 62 -11.80 12.80 5.52
CA THR A 62 -11.63 11.42 5.05
C THR A 62 -10.26 11.20 4.42
N ALA A 63 -9.80 12.14 3.59
CA ALA A 63 -8.47 12.09 2.99
C ALA A 63 -7.36 12.23 4.04
N GLU A 64 -7.49 13.15 4.99
CA GLU A 64 -6.56 13.31 6.12
C GLU A 64 -6.47 12.03 6.94
N TYR A 65 -7.60 11.40 7.26
CA TYR A 65 -7.65 10.14 8.01
C TYR A 65 -7.00 8.99 7.23
N ALA A 66 -7.29 8.86 5.93
CA ALA A 66 -6.68 7.84 5.08
C ALA A 66 -5.15 7.98 5.03
N ASN A 67 -4.66 9.23 4.92
CA ASN A 67 -3.23 9.55 4.94
C ASN A 67 -2.60 9.25 6.32
N TYR A 68 -3.26 9.63 7.41
CA TYR A 68 -2.83 9.33 8.76
C TYR A 68 -2.70 7.82 9.00
N ARG A 69 -3.74 7.06 8.67
CA ARG A 69 -3.73 5.59 8.81
C ARG A 69 -2.58 4.96 8.04
N LYS A 70 -2.40 5.36 6.77
CA LYS A 70 -1.29 4.87 5.93
C LYS A 70 0.09 5.19 6.53
N ARG A 71 0.23 6.38 7.15
CA ARG A 71 1.47 6.75 7.85
C ARG A 71 1.68 5.88 9.09
N VAL A 72 0.68 5.77 9.96
CA VAL A 72 0.76 4.96 11.18
C VAL A 72 1.09 3.49 10.88
N ASP A 73 0.49 2.91 9.85
CA ASP A 73 0.77 1.51 9.51
C ASP A 73 2.22 1.32 9.03
N ARG A 74 2.76 2.27 8.26
CA ARG A 74 4.18 2.27 7.87
C ARG A 74 5.10 2.44 9.08
N ASP A 75 4.74 3.35 9.98
CA ASP A 75 5.55 3.63 11.18
C ASP A 75 5.56 2.41 12.11
N ARG A 76 4.41 1.75 12.29
CA ARG A 76 4.31 0.48 13.03
C ARG A 76 5.20 -0.60 12.43
N GLN A 77 5.18 -0.75 11.10
CA GLN A 77 6.08 -1.71 10.44
C GLN A 77 7.55 -1.36 10.71
N SER A 78 7.92 -0.08 10.60
CA SER A 78 9.29 0.38 10.83
C SER A 78 9.73 0.14 12.28
N VAL A 79 8.84 0.35 13.26
CA VAL A 79 9.12 0.05 14.67
C VAL A 79 9.27 -1.45 14.89
N ASN A 80 8.43 -2.28 14.27
CA ASN A 80 8.55 -3.74 14.36
C ASN A 80 9.88 -4.23 13.77
N ASP A 81 10.28 -3.70 12.60
CA ASP A 81 11.54 -4.04 11.95
C ASP A 81 12.74 -3.64 12.81
N LEU A 82 12.70 -2.44 13.40
CA LEU A 82 13.75 -1.96 14.30
C LEU A 82 13.83 -2.80 15.58
N ALA A 83 12.68 -3.15 16.18
CA ALA A 83 12.63 -4.00 17.35
C ALA A 83 13.17 -5.41 17.06
N ALA A 84 12.80 -6.00 15.92
CA ALA A 84 13.32 -7.28 15.48
C ALA A 84 14.84 -7.22 15.26
N ALA A 85 15.34 -6.17 14.60
CA ALA A 85 16.77 -5.96 14.39
C ALA A 85 17.54 -5.83 15.71
N ALA A 86 16.98 -5.11 16.70
CA ALA A 86 17.58 -4.97 18.02
C ALA A 86 17.70 -6.33 18.73
N VAL A 87 16.62 -7.14 18.75
CA VAL A 87 16.63 -8.47 19.36
C VAL A 87 17.65 -9.39 18.67
N VAL A 88 17.67 -9.43 17.34
CA VAL A 88 18.63 -10.24 16.59
C VAL A 88 20.07 -9.81 16.88
N SER A 89 20.32 -8.50 16.96
CA SER A 89 21.66 -7.96 17.25
C SER A 89 22.17 -8.41 18.62
N GLU A 90 21.31 -8.43 19.64
CA GLU A 90 21.66 -8.92 20.99
C GLU A 90 21.88 -10.44 21.05
N LEU A 91 21.27 -11.21 20.13
CA LEU A 91 21.45 -12.65 20.05
C LEU A 91 22.71 -13.08 19.28
N LEU A 92 23.27 -12.23 18.41
CA LEU A 92 24.45 -12.56 17.60
C LEU A 92 25.66 -13.03 18.44
N PRO A 93 26.07 -12.36 19.53
CA PRO A 93 27.20 -12.81 20.35
C PRO A 93 27.00 -14.22 20.92
N ILE A 94 25.76 -14.56 21.27
CA ILE A 94 25.41 -15.87 21.83
C ILE A 94 25.57 -16.97 20.76
N LEU A 95 25.16 -16.67 19.52
CA LEU A 95 25.35 -17.56 18.39
C LEU A 95 26.84 -17.74 18.04
N ASP A 96 27.63 -16.67 18.13
CA ASP A 96 29.09 -16.71 17.92
C ASP A 96 29.79 -17.59 18.97
N ASP A 97 29.40 -17.46 20.25
CA ASP A 97 29.94 -18.28 21.34
C ASP A 97 29.58 -19.76 21.19
N LEU A 98 28.34 -20.07 20.76
CA LEU A 98 27.92 -21.43 20.44
C LEU A 98 28.73 -22.04 19.30
N ARG A 99 28.96 -21.25 18.23
CA ARG A 99 29.77 -21.69 17.10
C ARG A 99 31.21 -21.99 17.54
N ARG A 100 31.81 -21.09 18.32
CA ARG A 100 33.17 -21.25 18.86
C ARG A 100 33.30 -22.51 19.72
N ALA A 101 32.31 -22.78 20.57
CA ALA A 101 32.29 -23.96 21.41
C ALA A 101 32.13 -25.26 20.60
N ARG A 102 31.35 -25.23 19.51
CA ARG A 102 31.17 -26.38 18.62
C ARG A 102 32.47 -26.74 17.89
N GLU A 103 33.20 -25.73 17.41
CA GLU A 103 34.46 -25.92 16.69
C GLU A 103 35.62 -26.33 17.63
N GLY A 104 35.64 -25.80 18.86
CA GLY A 104 36.71 -26.07 19.85
C GLY A 104 36.51 -27.28 20.77
N GLY A 105 35.37 -27.97 20.71
CA GLY A 105 35.11 -29.20 21.48
C GLY A 105 34.65 -29.01 22.94
N GLU A 106 34.61 -27.79 23.48
CA GLU A 106 34.17 -27.50 24.86
C GLU A 106 32.66 -27.17 24.97
N TYR A 107 31.82 -28.04 24.43
CA TYR A 107 30.37 -27.78 24.31
C TYR A 107 29.60 -27.82 25.64
N GLY A 108 30.18 -28.38 26.71
CA GLY A 108 29.54 -28.51 28.02
C GLY A 108 29.51 -27.21 28.82
N GLY A 109 30.67 -26.55 29.00
CA GLY A 109 30.79 -25.28 29.71
C GLY A 109 30.20 -24.09 28.94
N ALA A 110 30.23 -24.15 27.61
CA ALA A 110 29.65 -23.13 26.75
C ALA A 110 28.11 -23.08 26.84
N ARG A 111 27.43 -24.22 26.96
CA ARG A 111 25.97 -24.27 27.09
C ARG A 111 25.45 -23.53 28.33
N ARG A 112 26.17 -23.61 29.45
CA ARG A 112 25.79 -22.88 30.68
C ARG A 112 25.92 -21.38 30.49
N ARG A 113 27.06 -20.91 29.95
CA ARG A 113 27.28 -19.47 29.69
C ARG A 113 26.26 -18.89 28.72
N VAL A 114 25.92 -19.63 27.68
CA VAL A 114 24.88 -19.25 26.72
C VAL A 114 23.51 -19.09 27.39
N GLY A 115 23.15 -20.01 28.30
CA GLY A 115 21.93 -19.89 29.10
C GLY A 115 21.91 -18.63 29.96
N ASP A 116 22.99 -18.39 30.72
CA ASP A 116 23.11 -17.21 31.57
C ASP A 116 23.03 -15.90 30.75
N GLN A 117 23.61 -15.90 29.55
CA GLN A 117 23.60 -14.75 28.63
C GLN A 117 22.23 -14.52 27.99
N LEU A 118 21.49 -15.58 27.66
CA LEU A 118 20.09 -15.48 27.20
C LEU A 118 19.18 -14.91 28.28
N ASP A 119 19.30 -15.37 29.53
CA ASP A 119 18.53 -14.83 30.66
C ASP A 119 18.85 -13.35 30.89
N ALA A 120 20.12 -12.97 30.78
CA ALA A 120 20.55 -11.58 30.90
C ALA A 120 20.02 -10.70 29.75
N THR A 121 19.97 -11.20 28.52
CA THR A 121 19.46 -10.45 27.36
C THR A 121 17.94 -10.30 27.43
N THR A 122 17.21 -11.36 27.76
CA THR A 122 15.74 -11.33 27.87
C THR A 122 15.24 -10.49 29.03
N THR A 123 16.02 -10.36 30.11
CA THR A 123 15.68 -9.43 31.22
C THR A 123 15.80 -7.95 30.81
N LYS A 124 16.56 -7.63 29.76
CA LYS A 124 16.76 -6.26 29.28
C LYS A 124 15.72 -5.81 28.25
N LEU A 125 15.05 -6.77 27.60
CA LEU A 125 14.02 -6.54 26.56
C LEU A 125 12.64 -6.37 27.22
#